data_AF-A0A958MFG9-F1
#
_entry.id   AF-A0A958MFG9-F1
#
_cell.length_a   1.000
_cell.length_b   1.000
_cell.length_c   1.000
_cell.angle_alpha   90.00
_cell.angle_beta   90.00
_cell.angle_gamma   90.00
#
_symmetry.space_group_name_H-M   'P 1'
#
loop_
_entity.id
_entity.type
_entity.pdbx_description
1 polymer ?
#
loop_
_entity_poly.entity_id
_entity_poly.type
_entity_poly.pdbx_seq_one_letter_code
_entity_poly.pdbx_strand_id
1 'polypeptide(L)'
;NTKKVKEEQDSALARLRAMQKLKEKKEAEEETQKVEFKGNALSQGNSLTGLEKLKHESYLGDLDAHIKNFWNLPEWLASDNLSARVLLLIRKDGVIIKKSFVLKSGNTLFDQHVLGTLDKASPLPAPPDDLVNFFETKGVEVRFPE
;
A
#
# COMPACT_ATOMS: atom_id res chain seq x y z
N ASN A 1 13.95 -50.30 -48.65
CA ASN A 1 12.93 -49.63 -47.82
C ASN A 1 13.38 -49.30 -46.37
N THR A 2 14.68 -49.36 -46.04
CA THR A 2 15.17 -49.37 -44.64
C THR A 2 15.80 -48.06 -44.15
N LYS A 3 16.00 -47.07 -45.03
CA LYS A 3 16.60 -45.77 -44.64
C LYS A 3 15.59 -44.78 -44.05
N LYS A 4 14.32 -44.82 -44.50
CA LYS A 4 13.24 -43.92 -44.06
C LYS A 4 12.80 -44.15 -42.61
N VAL A 5 12.78 -45.42 -42.18
CA VAL A 5 12.36 -45.82 -40.83
C VAL A 5 13.35 -45.36 -39.75
N LYS A 6 14.65 -45.24 -40.06
CA LYS A 6 15.67 -44.85 -39.09
C LYS A 6 15.64 -43.34 -38.79
N GLU A 7 15.28 -42.53 -39.78
CA GLU A 7 15.15 -41.07 -39.67
C GLU A 7 13.87 -40.66 -38.92
N GLU A 8 12.77 -41.41 -39.08
CA GLU A 8 11.55 -41.24 -38.28
C GLU A 8 11.77 -41.61 -36.80
N GLN A 9 12.57 -42.64 -36.51
CA GLN A 9 12.92 -43.00 -35.13
C GLN A 9 13.80 -41.95 -34.45
N ASP A 10 14.78 -41.39 -35.16
CA ASP A 10 15.65 -40.35 -34.61
C ASP A 10 14.88 -39.04 -34.36
N SER A 11 13.98 -38.69 -35.29
CA SER A 11 13.09 -37.53 -35.17
C SER A 11 12.09 -37.67 -34.02
N ALA A 12 11.55 -38.87 -33.81
CA ALA A 12 10.67 -39.16 -32.69
C ALA A 12 11.41 -39.05 -31.34
N LEU A 13 12.65 -39.53 -31.28
CA LEU A 13 13.48 -39.46 -30.08
C LEU A 13 13.88 -38.01 -29.75
N ALA A 14 14.18 -37.19 -30.76
CA ALA A 14 14.49 -35.77 -30.59
C ALA A 14 13.28 -34.99 -30.06
N ARG A 15 12.06 -35.27 -30.57
CA ARG A 15 10.82 -34.64 -30.10
C ARG A 15 10.49 -34.99 -28.65
N LEU A 16 10.69 -36.25 -28.24
CA LEU A 16 10.49 -36.69 -26.86
C LEU A 16 11.42 -35.96 -25.89
N ARG A 17 12.71 -35.79 -26.24
CA ARG A 17 13.67 -35.06 -25.41
C ARG A 17 13.37 -33.56 -25.33
N ALA A 18 12.90 -32.96 -26.43
CA ALA A 18 12.49 -31.56 -26.44
C ALA A 18 11.25 -31.32 -25.57
N MET A 19 10.28 -32.23 -25.59
CA MET A 19 9.09 -32.18 -24.73
C MET A 19 9.45 -32.36 -23.24
N GLN A 20 10.38 -33.25 -22.89
CA GLN A 20 10.83 -33.41 -21.51
C GLN A 20 11.49 -32.14 -20.96
N LYS A 21 12.39 -31.50 -21.72
CA LYS A 21 13.00 -30.23 -21.29
C LYS A 21 11.99 -29.09 -21.11
N LEU A 22 10.92 -29.07 -21.92
CA LEU A 22 9.84 -28.08 -21.79
C LEU A 22 8.94 -28.38 -20.59
N LYS A 23 8.71 -29.66 -20.26
CA LYS A 23 8.01 -30.07 -19.03
C LYS A 23 8.81 -29.77 -17.78
N GLU A 24 10.11 -30.08 -17.75
CA GLU A 24 10.99 -29.77 -16.62
C GLU A 24 11.09 -28.26 -16.35
N LYS A 25 11.10 -27.42 -17.40
CA LYS A 25 11.03 -25.96 -17.25
C LYS A 25 9.67 -25.47 -16.76
N LYS A 26 8.56 -26.06 -17.23
CA LYS A 26 7.21 -25.71 -16.76
C LYS A 26 6.94 -26.17 -15.32
N GLU A 27 7.42 -27.34 -14.94
CA GLU A 27 7.34 -27.85 -13.57
C GLU A 27 8.24 -27.05 -12.62
N ALA A 28 9.42 -26.59 -13.08
CA ALA A 28 10.26 -25.66 -12.30
C ALA A 28 9.67 -24.24 -12.18
N GLU A 29 8.95 -23.74 -13.20
CA GLU A 29 8.20 -22.46 -13.11
C GLU A 29 6.91 -22.59 -12.28
N GLU A 30 6.27 -23.76 -12.23
CA GLU A 30 5.10 -24.02 -11.37
C GLU A 30 5.47 -24.30 -9.90
N GLU A 31 6.65 -24.89 -9.62
CA GLU A 31 7.15 -25.04 -8.23
C GLU A 31 7.62 -23.72 -7.61
N THR A 32 8.08 -22.75 -8.40
CA THR A 32 8.41 -21.41 -7.88
C THR A 32 7.19 -20.54 -7.57
N GLN A 33 5.98 -20.95 -7.98
CA GLN A 33 4.73 -20.26 -7.65
C GLN A 33 3.94 -20.93 -6.51
N LYS A 34 4.42 -22.06 -5.95
CA LYS A 34 3.73 -22.81 -4.88
C LYS A 34 4.50 -22.95 -3.57
N VAL A 35 5.52 -22.11 -3.39
CA VAL A 35 6.19 -21.82 -2.11
C VAL A 35 6.05 -20.29 -2.00
N GLU A 36 5.17 -19.67 -1.25
CA GLU A 36 4.88 -19.81 0.17
C GLU A 36 3.45 -19.30 0.48
N PHE A 37 2.53 -20.20 0.87
CA PHE A 37 1.36 -19.82 1.68
C PHE A 37 1.29 -20.77 2.88
N LYS A 38 2.30 -20.67 3.74
CA LYS A 38 2.26 -21.12 5.14
C LYS A 38 3.24 -20.29 5.99
N GLY A 39 3.24 -18.98 5.75
CA GLY A 39 3.89 -18.00 6.61
C GLY A 39 3.01 -17.66 7.81
N ASN A 40 2.89 -18.57 8.77
CA ASN A 40 2.65 -18.18 10.17
C ASN A 40 3.99 -17.86 10.87
N ALA A 41 4.98 -17.40 10.11
CA ALA A 41 6.08 -16.62 10.66
C ALA A 41 5.52 -15.25 11.05
N LEU A 42 4.89 -15.22 12.23
CA LEU A 42 4.72 -14.04 13.05
C LEU A 42 6.13 -13.48 13.32
N SER A 43 6.68 -12.74 12.35
CA SER A 43 7.68 -11.74 12.65
C SER A 43 7.02 -10.76 13.60
N GLN A 44 7.38 -10.85 14.88
CA GLN A 44 7.06 -9.88 15.92
C GLN A 44 7.71 -8.54 15.58
N GLY A 45 7.13 -7.85 14.61
CA GLY A 45 7.65 -6.60 14.10
C GLY A 45 6.72 -6.05 13.02
N ASN A 46 5.60 -5.48 13.45
CA ASN A 46 4.79 -4.55 12.67
C ASN A 46 3.87 -5.13 11.56
N SER A 47 3.50 -6.42 11.61
CA SER A 47 2.48 -6.98 10.70
C SER A 47 1.09 -6.81 11.31
N LEU A 48 0.34 -5.81 10.84
CA LEU A 48 -1.09 -5.64 11.15
C LEU A 48 -1.82 -6.96 10.85
N THR A 49 -2.35 -7.65 11.88
CA THR A 49 -3.18 -8.84 11.66
C THR A 49 -4.42 -8.49 10.83
N GLY A 50 -5.11 -9.49 10.26
CA GLY A 50 -6.30 -9.24 9.44
C GLY A 50 -7.38 -8.41 10.15
N LEU A 51 -7.51 -8.54 11.47
CA LEU A 51 -8.44 -7.74 12.28
C LEU A 51 -7.95 -6.30 12.48
N GLU A 52 -6.64 -6.12 12.68
CA GLU A 52 -6.01 -4.80 12.80
C GLU A 52 -6.07 -4.02 11.49
N LYS A 53 -5.97 -4.68 10.33
CA LYS A 53 -6.18 -4.04 9.02
C LYS A 53 -7.58 -3.46 8.87
N LEU A 54 -8.62 -4.21 9.23
CA LEU A 54 -10.00 -3.72 9.16
C LEU A 54 -10.24 -2.52 10.09
N LYS A 55 -9.70 -2.58 11.32
CA LYS A 55 -9.71 -1.45 12.25
C LYS A 55 -8.95 -0.25 11.70
N HIS A 56 -7.80 -0.49 11.07
CA HIS A 56 -6.98 0.54 10.45
C HIS A 56 -7.73 1.25 9.33
N GLU A 57 -8.33 0.51 8.39
CA GLU A 57 -9.09 1.10 7.28
C GLU A 57 -10.32 1.86 7.77
N SER A 58 -11.05 1.32 8.77
CA SER A 58 -12.18 2.01 9.37
C SER A 58 -11.75 3.34 9.99
N TYR A 59 -10.67 3.32 10.77
CA TYR A 59 -10.13 4.52 11.40
C TYR A 59 -9.61 5.54 10.38
N LEU A 60 -8.97 5.10 9.28
CA LEU A 60 -8.57 6.00 8.21
C LEU A 60 -9.78 6.69 7.57
N GLY A 61 -10.89 5.97 7.37
CA GLY A 61 -12.13 6.55 6.87
C GLY A 61 -12.74 7.59 7.82
N ASP A 62 -12.80 7.29 9.12
CA ASP A 62 -13.25 8.25 10.14
C ASP A 62 -12.35 9.50 10.18
N LEU A 63 -11.03 9.29 10.10
CA LEU A 63 -10.04 10.37 10.08
C LEU A 63 -10.19 11.25 8.84
N ASP A 64 -10.35 10.65 7.65
CA ASP A 64 -10.57 11.39 6.41
C ASP A 64 -11.87 12.20 6.48
N ALA A 65 -12.97 11.57 6.88
CA ALA A 65 -14.26 12.23 7.02
C ALA A 65 -14.18 13.41 8.00
N HIS A 66 -13.49 13.23 9.12
CA HIS A 66 -13.27 14.29 10.10
C HIS A 66 -12.46 15.45 9.50
N ILE A 67 -11.31 15.18 8.87
CA ILE A 67 -10.48 16.21 8.23
C ILE A 67 -11.26 16.94 7.14
N LYS A 68 -12.04 16.22 6.34
CA LYS A 68 -12.88 16.77 5.26
C LYS A 68 -13.92 17.76 5.78
N ASN A 69 -14.49 17.54 6.97
CA ASN A 69 -15.41 18.51 7.58
C ASN A 69 -14.75 19.86 7.90
N PHE A 70 -13.44 19.88 8.15
CA PHE A 70 -12.67 21.10 8.39
C PHE A 70 -11.91 21.60 7.14
N TRP A 71 -11.90 20.80 6.08
CA TRP A 71 -11.26 21.14 4.82
C TRP A 71 -12.14 22.11 4.05
N ASN A 72 -11.71 23.37 3.99
CA ASN A 72 -12.42 24.42 3.28
C ASN A 72 -11.49 25.05 2.25
N LEU A 73 -11.33 24.37 1.11
CA LEU A 73 -10.52 24.84 0.00
C LEU A 73 -11.33 25.82 -0.87
N PRO A 74 -10.84 27.05 -1.10
CA PRO A 74 -11.49 27.96 -2.03
C PRO A 74 -11.45 27.45 -3.47
N GLU A 75 -12.53 27.65 -4.25
CA GLU A 75 -12.64 27.19 -5.65
C GLU A 75 -11.48 27.65 -6.56
N TRP A 76 -10.99 28.88 -6.34
CA TRP A 76 -9.87 29.42 -7.10
C TRP A 76 -8.55 28.67 -6.86
N LEU A 77 -8.41 27.99 -5.72
CA LEU A 77 -7.25 27.17 -5.38
C LEU A 77 -7.43 25.70 -5.81
N ALA A 78 -8.69 25.24 -5.93
CA ALA A 78 -9.03 23.92 -6.43
C ALA A 78 -8.81 23.78 -7.95
N SER A 79 -8.90 24.88 -8.69
CA SER A 79 -8.77 24.90 -10.15
C SER A 79 -7.36 24.57 -10.66
N ASP A 80 -6.35 24.67 -9.81
CA ASP A 80 -4.93 24.62 -10.17
C ASP A 80 -4.35 23.17 -10.11
N ASN A 81 -5.20 22.15 -9.92
CA ASN A 81 -4.84 20.72 -9.82
C ASN A 81 -3.68 20.43 -8.85
N LEU A 82 -3.61 21.22 -7.78
CA LEU A 82 -2.58 21.15 -6.75
C LEU A 82 -2.79 19.92 -5.88
N SER A 83 -1.72 19.30 -5.40
CA SER A 83 -1.81 18.20 -4.44
C SER A 83 -0.64 18.22 -3.47
N ALA A 84 -0.92 18.11 -2.17
CA ALA A 84 0.06 17.96 -1.11
C ALA A 84 -0.16 16.62 -0.38
N ARG A 85 0.92 16.10 0.20
CA ARG A 85 0.86 14.95 1.10
C ARG A 85 1.55 15.32 2.40
N VAL A 86 0.87 15.05 3.51
CA VAL A 86 1.36 15.38 4.84
C VAL A 86 1.36 14.12 5.69
N LEU A 87 2.52 13.84 6.29
CA LEU A 87 2.67 12.85 7.32
C LEU A 87 2.31 13.46 8.67
N LEU A 88 1.35 12.85 9.35
CA LEU A 88 0.86 13.26 10.66
C LEU A 88 1.16 12.18 11.68
N LEU A 89 1.74 12.57 12.80
CA LEU A 89 1.93 11.69 13.96
C LEU A 89 0.85 12.01 14.97
N ILE A 90 0.07 11.00 15.35
CA ILE A 90 -1.15 11.16 16.17
C ILE A 90 -0.96 10.38 17.46
N ARG A 91 -1.29 11.01 18.60
CA ARG A 91 -1.32 10.35 19.91
C ARG A 91 -2.57 9.50 20.09
N LYS A 92 -2.55 8.66 21.13
CA LYS A 92 -3.77 7.99 21.64
C LYS A 92 -4.94 8.95 21.89
N ASP A 93 -4.67 10.19 22.25
CA ASP A 93 -5.68 11.19 22.59
C ASP A 93 -6.26 11.88 21.34
N GLY A 94 -5.85 11.48 20.12
CA GLY A 94 -6.28 12.12 18.86
C GLY A 94 -5.53 13.42 18.54
N VAL A 95 -4.57 13.84 19.38
CA VAL A 95 -3.81 15.07 19.17
C VAL A 95 -2.67 14.85 18.18
N ILE A 96 -2.50 15.78 17.25
CA ILE A 96 -1.39 15.79 16.29
C ILE A 96 -0.10 16.22 17.01
N ILE A 97 0.88 15.32 17.11
CA ILE A 97 2.20 15.58 17.70
C ILE A 97 3.07 16.36 16.72
N LYS A 98 3.06 15.91 15.47
CA LYS A 98 3.98 16.37 14.44
C LYS A 98 3.32 16.28 13.07
N LYS A 99 3.56 17.30 12.27
CA LYS A 99 3.10 17.45 10.89
C LYS A 99 4.31 17.68 9.99
N SER A 100 4.45 16.87 8.94
CA SER A 100 5.58 16.94 8.02
C SER A 100 5.11 16.78 6.59
N PHE A 101 5.45 17.70 5.71
CA PHE A 101 5.11 17.59 4.29
C PHE A 101 5.99 16.53 3.63
N VAL A 102 5.35 15.48 3.11
CA VAL A 102 5.98 14.46 2.25
C VAL A 102 6.07 15.00 0.83
N LEU A 103 5.01 15.67 0.37
CA LEU A 103 4.94 16.32 -0.92
C LEU A 103 4.28 17.69 -0.74
N LYS A 104 4.93 18.74 -1.20
CA LYS A 104 4.35 20.09 -1.22
C LYS A 104 3.57 20.27 -2.52
N SER A 105 2.49 21.05 -2.46
CA SER A 105 1.68 21.35 -3.65
C SER A 105 2.38 22.26 -4.66
N GLY A 106 3.40 22.99 -4.22
CA GLY A 106 4.03 24.04 -5.02
C GLY A 106 3.37 25.42 -4.86
N ASN A 107 2.30 25.51 -4.07
CA ASN A 107 1.62 26.77 -3.76
C ASN A 107 1.55 27.00 -2.24
N THR A 108 2.15 28.10 -1.78
CA THR A 108 2.20 28.43 -0.35
C THR A 108 0.83 28.66 0.27
N LEU A 109 -0.14 29.21 -0.47
CA LEU A 109 -1.50 29.43 0.02
C LEU A 109 -2.21 28.09 0.26
N PHE A 110 -1.96 27.11 -0.61
CA PHE A 110 -2.47 25.75 -0.47
C PHE A 110 -1.87 25.06 0.75
N ASP A 111 -0.54 25.10 0.89
CA ASP A 111 0.14 24.52 2.05
C ASP A 111 -0.33 25.17 3.37
N GLN A 112 -0.58 26.49 3.38
CA GLN A 112 -1.15 27.18 4.55
C GLN A 112 -2.58 26.74 4.86
N HIS A 113 -3.42 26.50 3.85
CA HIS A 113 -4.75 25.93 4.06
C HIS A 113 -4.67 24.52 4.64
N VAL A 114 -3.79 23.66 4.13
CA VAL A 114 -3.54 22.32 4.70
C VAL A 114 -3.15 22.43 6.16
N LEU A 115 -2.18 23.28 6.51
CA LEU A 115 -1.79 23.48 7.90
C LEU A 115 -2.93 24.00 8.78
N GLY A 116 -3.74 24.93 8.26
CA GLY A 116 -4.88 25.51 8.98
C GLY A 116 -6.01 24.51 9.18
N THR A 117 -6.31 23.67 8.20
CA THR A 117 -7.29 22.59 8.34
C THR A 117 -6.81 21.56 9.34
N LEU A 118 -5.54 21.16 9.30
CA LEU A 118 -4.99 20.22 10.29
C LEU A 118 -5.03 20.77 11.71
N ASP A 119 -4.80 22.08 11.86
CA ASP A 119 -4.90 22.77 13.16
C ASP A 119 -6.34 22.77 13.68
N LYS A 120 -7.31 23.07 12.81
CA LYS A 120 -8.75 23.05 13.13
C LYS A 120 -9.31 21.64 13.35
N ALA A 121 -8.77 20.66 12.64
CA ALA A 121 -9.16 19.27 12.76
C ALA A 121 -8.63 18.63 14.05
N SER A 122 -7.66 19.25 14.72
CA SER A 122 -7.21 18.82 16.04
C SER A 122 -8.25 19.19 17.11
N PRO A 123 -8.70 18.24 17.95
CA PRO A 123 -8.28 16.83 18.02
C PRO A 123 -8.94 15.95 16.96
N LEU A 124 -8.14 15.06 16.35
CA LEU A 124 -8.60 14.01 15.44
C LEU A 124 -9.31 12.90 16.22
N PRO A 125 -10.07 12.02 15.56
CA PRO A 125 -10.59 10.81 16.20
C PRO A 125 -9.44 10.03 16.88
N ALA A 126 -9.69 9.48 18.07
CA ALA A 126 -8.70 8.72 18.80
C ALA A 126 -8.46 7.36 18.13
N PRO A 127 -7.19 6.98 17.82
CA PRO A 127 -6.90 5.67 17.26
C PRO A 127 -7.18 4.57 18.28
N PRO A 128 -7.63 3.37 17.83
CA PRO A 128 -7.83 2.24 18.73
C PRO A 128 -6.50 1.82 19.38
N ASP A 129 -6.51 1.40 20.65
CA ASP A 129 -5.32 1.11 21.46
C ASP A 129 -4.28 0.21 20.77
N ASP A 130 -4.74 -0.79 20.00
CA ASP A 130 -3.88 -1.69 19.23
C ASP A 130 -3.03 -0.96 18.17
N LEU A 131 -3.56 0.13 17.59
CA LEU A 131 -2.94 0.88 16.50
C LEU A 131 -2.28 2.19 16.94
N VAL A 132 -2.50 2.64 18.17
CA VAL A 132 -1.89 3.86 18.72
C VAL A 132 -0.40 3.91 18.46
N ASN A 133 0.31 2.82 18.77
CA ASN A 133 1.77 2.75 18.61
C ASN A 133 2.18 2.91 17.14
N PHE A 134 1.40 2.35 16.20
CA PHE A 134 1.64 2.49 14.77
C PHE A 134 1.48 3.96 14.32
N PHE A 135 0.41 4.64 14.75
CA PHE A 135 0.16 6.04 14.39
C PHE A 135 1.09 7.03 15.11
N GLU A 136 1.60 6.68 16.28
CA GLU A 136 2.55 7.49 17.04
C GLU A 136 3.99 7.34 16.51
N THR A 137 4.36 6.17 15.98
CA THR A 137 5.73 5.90 15.47
C THR A 137 5.87 6.12 13.97
N LYS A 138 4.97 5.55 13.16
CA LYS A 138 5.00 5.67 11.69
C LYS A 138 4.22 6.87 11.19
N GLY A 139 3.17 7.27 11.89
CA GLY A 139 2.26 8.31 11.43
C GLY A 139 1.31 7.83 10.33
N VAL A 140 0.42 8.74 9.92
CA VAL A 140 -0.51 8.57 8.80
C VAL A 140 -0.19 9.59 7.71
N GLU A 141 -0.12 9.10 6.46
CA GLU A 141 -0.08 9.95 5.28
C GLU A 141 -1.50 10.38 4.95
N VAL A 142 -1.75 11.69 4.94
CA VAL A 142 -3.00 12.27 4.42
C VAL A 142 -2.68 13.02 3.15
N ARG A 143 -3.46 12.76 2.10
CA ARG A 143 -3.37 13.43 0.80
C ARG A 143 -4.42 14.53 0.73
N PHE A 144 -4.03 15.68 0.20
CA PHE A 144 -4.91 16.79 -0.11
C PHE A 144 -4.69 17.22 -1.56
N PRO A 145 -5.72 17.55 -2.35
CA PRO A 145 -7.12 17.15 -2.19
C PRO A 145 -7.31 15.66 -2.54
N GLU A 146 -8.29 14.99 -1.93
CA GLU A 146 -8.85 13.70 -2.38
C GLU A 146 -10.01 13.91 -3.36
#